data_AF-A0A3M2SNR1-F1
#
_entry.id   AF-A0A3M2SNR1-F1
#
_cell.length_a   1.000
_cell.length_b   1.000
_cell.length_c   1.000
_cell.angle_alpha   90.00
_cell.angle_beta   90.00
_cell.angle_gamma   90.00
#
_symmetry.space_group_name_H-M   'P 1'
#
loop_
_entity.id
_entity.type
_entity.pdbx_description
1 polymer ?
#
loop_
_entity_poly.entity_id
_entity_poly.type
_entity_poly.pdbx_seq_one_letter_code
_entity_poly.pdbx_strand_id
1 'polypeptide(L)'
;MLASEPVSEALLPVYNQLQTLKRCLIEVKKNGGVSSVRELYPYSMKLNSLDNMKVDGKFVVNGDVPEGQGSVSELLAECFDLNYELRVAAEEAAENGNGKADGHVEAKEVEESKAE
;
A
#
# COMPACT_ATOMS: atom_id res chain seq x y z
N MET A 1 -16.93 2.95 26.14
CA MET A 1 -16.27 3.59 24.99
C MET A 1 -14.93 4.07 25.49
N LEU A 2 -13.84 3.39 25.09
CA LEU A 2 -12.48 3.84 25.40
C LEU A 2 -12.30 5.13 24.61
N ALA A 3 -12.39 6.28 25.26
CA ALA A 3 -12.03 7.54 24.64
C ALA A 3 -10.54 7.42 24.32
N SER A 4 -10.17 7.40 23.03
CA SER A 4 -8.78 7.54 22.64
C SER A 4 -8.23 8.77 23.32
N GLU A 5 -7.14 8.62 24.06
CA GLU A 5 -6.47 9.74 24.71
C GLU A 5 -6.21 10.84 23.68
N PRO A 6 -6.41 12.12 24.05
CA PRO A 6 -6.16 13.21 23.13
C PRO A 6 -4.72 13.16 22.63
N VAL A 7 -4.54 13.31 21.32
CA VAL A 7 -3.20 13.42 20.72
C VAL A 7 -2.60 14.74 21.21
N SER A 8 -1.50 14.64 21.96
CA SER A 8 -0.81 15.82 22.47
C SER A 8 -0.30 16.73 21.35
N GLU A 9 -0.10 18.02 21.65
CA GLU A 9 0.38 19.01 20.69
C GLU A 9 1.69 18.61 20.01
N ALA A 10 2.56 17.91 20.74
CA ALA A 10 3.85 17.41 20.23
C ALA A 10 3.69 16.37 19.10
N LEU A 11 2.60 15.60 19.10
CA LEU A 11 2.32 14.59 18.07
C LEU A 11 1.40 15.07 16.95
N LEU A 12 0.73 16.22 17.11
CA LEU A 12 -0.14 16.79 16.07
C LEU A 12 0.54 16.89 14.68
N PRO A 13 1.82 17.29 14.56
CA PRO A 13 2.47 17.33 13.24
C PRO A 13 2.50 15.96 12.55
N VAL A 14 2.83 14.90 13.29
CA VAL A 14 2.88 13.51 12.76
C VAL A 14 1.46 13.03 12.43
N TYR A 15 0.54 13.22 13.36
CA TYR A 15 -0.85 12.82 13.21
C TYR A 15 -1.53 13.47 11.99
N ASN A 16 -1.35 14.78 11.80
CA ASN A 16 -1.93 15.51 10.66
C ASN A 16 -1.33 15.07 9.31
N GLN A 17 -0.02 14.77 9.29
CA GLN A 17 0.62 14.23 8.09
C GLN A 17 0.06 12.85 7.74
N LEU A 18 -0.14 11.98 8.73
CA LEU A 18 -0.74 10.67 8.53
C LEU A 18 -2.21 10.75 8.10
N GLN A 19 -3.02 11.65 8.68
CA GLN A 19 -4.40 11.84 8.23
C GLN A 19 -4.47 12.26 6.76
N THR A 20 -3.58 13.17 6.36
CA THR A 20 -3.50 13.62 4.96
C THR A 20 -3.10 12.46 4.06
N LEU A 21 -2.08 11.70 4.45
CA LEU A 21 -1.60 10.55 3.71
C LEU A 21 -2.67 9.46 3.56
N LYS A 22 -3.42 9.16 4.62
CA LYS A 22 -4.58 8.24 4.60
C LYS A 22 -5.62 8.69 3.58
N ARG A 23 -6.00 9.98 3.59
CA ARG A 23 -6.95 10.52 2.60
C ARG A 23 -6.45 10.32 1.17
N CYS A 24 -5.19 10.65 0.90
CA CYS A 24 -4.60 10.46 -0.42
C CYS A 24 -4.58 8.98 -0.85
N LEU A 25 -4.18 8.05 0.03
CA LEU A 25 -4.17 6.62 -0.27
C LEU A 25 -5.58 6.07 -0.54
N ILE A 26 -6.58 6.51 0.23
CA ILE A 26 -7.98 6.15 0.01
C ILE A 26 -8.48 6.69 -1.35
N GLU A 27 -8.12 7.91 -1.71
CA GLU A 27 -8.47 8.49 -3.02
C GLU A 27 -7.83 7.72 -4.17
N VAL A 28 -6.55 7.35 -4.06
CA VAL A 28 -5.87 6.49 -5.04
C VAL A 28 -6.64 5.17 -5.21
N LYS A 29 -6.99 4.51 -4.10
CA LYS A 29 -7.76 3.25 -4.13
C LYS A 29 -9.13 3.43 -4.80
N LYS A 30 -9.85 4.51 -4.47
CA LYS A 30 -11.16 4.83 -5.07
C LYS A 30 -11.07 5.12 -6.57
N ASN A 31 -9.94 5.65 -7.03
CA ASN A 31 -9.71 6.00 -8.43
C ASN A 31 -9.14 4.83 -9.26
N GLY A 32 -9.18 3.60 -8.74
CA GLY A 32 -8.74 2.41 -9.46
C GLY A 32 -7.31 1.95 -9.14
N GLY A 33 -6.66 2.54 -8.13
CA GLY A 33 -5.31 2.18 -7.71
C GLY A 33 -4.23 2.88 -8.53
N VAL A 34 -3.08 2.23 -8.67
CA VAL A 34 -1.92 2.74 -9.42
C VAL A 34 -1.65 1.86 -10.64
N SER A 35 -1.04 2.45 -11.67
CA SER A 35 -0.70 1.68 -12.90
C SER A 35 0.58 0.86 -12.72
N SER A 36 1.43 1.24 -11.77
CA SER A 36 2.65 0.52 -11.43
C SER A 36 3.02 0.71 -9.96
N VAL A 37 3.71 -0.28 -9.38
CA VAL A 37 4.22 -0.22 -7.99
C VAL A 37 5.13 0.99 -7.75
N ARG A 38 5.82 1.48 -8.79
CA ARG A 38 6.72 2.64 -8.71
C ARG A 38 5.99 3.91 -8.27
N GLU A 39 4.72 4.06 -8.63
CA GLU A 39 3.90 5.21 -8.22
C GLU A 39 3.64 5.25 -6.71
N LEU A 40 3.80 4.12 -6.00
CA LEU A 40 3.65 4.05 -4.54
C LEU A 40 4.92 4.46 -3.78
N TYR A 41 6.04 4.72 -4.47
CA TYR A 41 7.30 5.10 -3.81
C TYR A 41 7.21 6.39 -2.99
N PRO A 42 6.57 7.48 -3.45
CA PRO A 42 6.42 8.68 -2.62
C PRO A 42 5.68 8.41 -1.31
N TYR A 43 4.62 7.60 -1.36
CA TYR A 43 3.84 7.21 -0.18
C TYR A 43 4.67 6.33 0.77
N SER A 44 5.37 5.34 0.22
CA SER A 44 6.24 4.43 0.98
C SER A 44 7.39 5.18 1.66
N MET A 45 8.02 6.12 0.95
CA MET A 45 9.05 6.99 1.52
C MET A 45 8.50 7.88 2.63
N LYS A 46 7.30 8.46 2.45
CA LYS A 46 6.69 9.29 3.47
C LYS A 46 6.32 8.49 4.73
N LEU A 47 5.79 7.28 4.58
CA LEU A 47 5.48 6.38 5.69
C LEU A 47 6.73 5.99 6.46
N ASN A 48 7.77 5.54 5.78
CA ASN A 48 9.03 5.17 6.41
C ASN A 48 9.67 6.36 7.13
N SER A 49 9.61 7.56 6.54
CA SER A 49 10.10 8.78 7.19
C SER A 49 9.37 9.10 8.49
N LEU A 50 8.06 8.81 8.58
CA LEU A 50 7.27 9.00 9.80
C LEU A 50 7.55 7.89 10.82
N ASP A 51 7.67 6.66 10.35
CA ASP A 51 7.99 5.50 11.19
C ASP A 51 9.36 5.65 11.88
N ASN A 52 10.35 6.19 11.16
CA ASN A 52 11.70 6.49 11.65
C ASN A 52 11.76 7.57 12.74
N MET A 53 10.66 8.27 13.02
CA MET A 53 10.57 9.15 14.20
C MET A 53 10.40 8.35 15.50
N LYS A 54 10.13 7.04 15.42
CA LYS A 54 10.04 6.16 16.57
C LYS A 54 11.41 5.71 17.05
N VAL A 55 11.55 5.62 18.36
CA VAL A 55 12.67 4.98 19.05
C VAL A 55 12.08 3.90 19.94
N ASP A 56 12.59 2.67 19.84
CA ASP A 56 12.07 1.49 20.56
C ASP A 56 10.54 1.31 20.41
N GLY A 57 10.05 1.56 19.19
CA GLY A 57 8.62 1.40 18.84
C GLY A 57 7.70 2.52 19.30
N LYS A 58 8.22 3.62 19.88
CA LYS A 58 7.43 4.76 20.36
C LYS A 58 7.87 6.06 19.70
N PHE A 59 6.94 6.96 19.39
CA PHE A 59 7.29 8.30 18.92
C PHE A 59 7.95 9.09 20.03
N VAL A 60 9.19 9.53 19.81
CA VAL A 60 9.95 10.35 20.76
C VAL A 60 10.10 11.75 20.18
N VAL A 61 9.68 12.76 20.94
CA VAL A 61 9.77 14.17 20.55
C VAL A 61 10.55 14.89 21.64
N ASN A 62 11.66 15.53 21.27
CA ASN A 62 12.55 16.24 22.21
C ASN A 62 13.05 15.40 23.40
N GLY A 63 13.15 14.07 23.24
CA GLY A 63 13.61 13.14 24.27
C GLY A 63 12.50 12.52 25.12
N ASP A 64 11.25 12.96 24.95
CA ASP A 64 10.10 12.46 25.70
C ASP A 64 9.16 11.62 24.83
N VAL A 65 8.37 10.75 25.48
CA VAL A 65 7.27 9.99 24.86
C VAL A 65 5.96 10.72 25.14
N PRO A 66 5.44 11.53 24.19
CA PRO A 66 4.18 12.27 24.35
C PRO A 66 2.94 11.37 24.41
N GLU A 67 1.84 11.89 24.96
CA GLU A 67 0.51 11.25 24.97
C GLU A 67 -0.11 11.15 23.56
N GLY A 68 -0.95 10.13 23.37
CA GLY A 68 -1.61 9.84 22.08
C GLY A 68 -0.85 8.87 21.18
N GLN A 69 0.15 8.15 21.70
CA GLN A 69 0.96 7.17 20.95
C GLN A 69 0.10 6.13 20.22
N GLY A 70 -0.91 5.59 20.90
CA GLY A 70 -1.80 4.56 20.36
C GLY A 70 -2.50 5.07 19.09
N SER A 71 -3.15 6.23 19.17
CA SER A 71 -3.86 6.86 18.06
C SER A 71 -2.96 7.12 16.84
N VAL A 72 -1.73 7.60 17.06
CA VAL A 72 -0.78 7.86 15.96
C VAL A 72 -0.21 6.56 15.38
N SER A 73 0.07 5.57 16.23
CA SER A 73 0.62 4.28 15.80
C SER A 73 -0.41 3.46 15.02
N GLU A 74 -1.66 3.47 15.47
CA GLU A 74 -2.79 2.86 14.76
C GLU A 74 -2.98 3.52 13.39
N LEU A 75 -3.01 4.85 13.33
CA LEU A 75 -3.16 5.57 12.07
C LEU A 75 -1.97 5.32 11.11
N LEU A 76 -0.74 5.20 11.63
CA LEU A 76 0.42 4.83 10.83
C LEU A 76 0.29 3.42 10.26
N ALA A 77 -0.13 2.44 11.08
CA ALA A 77 -0.35 1.07 10.65
C ALA A 77 -1.42 0.99 9.55
N GLU A 78 -2.56 1.66 9.74
CA GLU A 78 -3.62 1.74 8.71
C GLU A 78 -3.11 2.29 7.38
N CYS A 79 -2.21 3.28 7.40
CA CYS A 79 -1.63 3.81 6.16
C CYS A 79 -0.66 2.83 5.49
N PHE A 80 0.11 2.05 6.27
CA PHE A 80 0.94 0.97 5.75
C PHE A 80 0.08 -0.13 5.11
N ASP A 81 -1.02 -0.51 5.76
CA ASP A 81 -1.95 -1.52 5.24
C ASP A 81 -2.57 -1.05 3.91
N LEU A 82 -3.09 0.18 3.85
CA LEU A 82 -3.63 0.75 2.61
C LEU A 82 -2.60 0.79 1.48
N ASN A 83 -1.36 1.19 1.77
CA ASN A 83 -0.29 1.23 0.78
C ASN A 83 0.11 -0.18 0.31
N TYR A 84 0.10 -1.17 1.22
CA TYR A 84 0.35 -2.56 0.88
C TYR A 84 -0.75 -3.15 0.00
N GLU A 85 -2.01 -2.92 0.35
CA GLU A 85 -3.17 -3.36 -0.47
C GLU A 85 -3.08 -2.80 -1.90
N LEU A 86 -2.77 -1.50 -2.04
CA LEU A 86 -2.58 -0.88 -3.35
C LEU A 86 -1.43 -1.51 -4.14
N ARG A 87 -0.35 -1.89 -3.45
CA ARG A 87 0.80 -2.54 -4.09
C ARG A 87 0.42 -3.92 -4.63
N VAL A 88 -0.22 -4.75 -3.81
CA VAL A 88 -0.66 -6.09 -4.20
C VAL A 88 -1.61 -6.01 -5.41
N ALA A 89 -2.59 -5.10 -5.37
CA ALA A 89 -3.50 -4.90 -6.50
C ALA A 89 -2.78 -4.49 -7.80
N ALA A 90 -1.73 -3.66 -7.71
CA ALA A 90 -0.95 -3.25 -8.86
C ALA A 90 -0.07 -4.39 -9.41
N GLU A 91 0.50 -5.23 -8.54
CA GLU A 91 1.26 -6.42 -8.92
C GLU A 91 0.37 -7.44 -9.64
N GLU A 92 -0.81 -7.73 -9.09
CA GLU A 92 -1.81 -8.62 -9.70
C GLU A 92 -2.29 -8.09 -11.07
N ALA A 93 -2.52 -6.78 -11.19
CA ALA A 93 -2.91 -6.17 -12.46
C ALA A 93 -1.80 -6.30 -13.52
N ALA A 94 -0.53 -6.17 -13.12
CA ALA A 94 0.61 -6.33 -14.02
C ALA A 94 0.77 -7.78 -14.50
N GLU A 95 0.57 -8.77 -13.62
CA GLU A 95 0.61 -10.19 -13.98
C GLU A 95 -0.53 -10.56 -14.94
N ASN A 96 -1.75 -10.09 -14.67
CA ASN A 96 -2.93 -10.33 -15.51
C ASN A 96 -2.85 -9.64 -16.88
N GLY A 97 -2.15 -8.51 -16.98
CA GLY A 97 -1.94 -7.76 -18.23
C GLY A 97 -0.90 -8.39 -19.17
N ASN A 98 -0.03 -9.27 -18.67
CA ASN A 98 1.07 -9.87 -19.45
C ASN A 98 0.74 -11.25 -20.06
N GLY A 99 -0.52 -11.72 -19.94
CA GLY A 99 -0.96 -13.06 -20.32
C GLY A 99 -1.57 -13.25 -21.72
N LYS A 100 -1.29 -12.38 -22.70
CA LYS A 100 -1.66 -12.63 -24.11
C LYS A 100 -0.51 -12.35 -25.08
N ALA A 101 0.41 -13.30 -25.18
CA ALA A 101 1.19 -13.53 -26.39
C ALA A 101 1.46 -15.03 -26.55
N ASP A 102 0.98 -15.56 -27.68
CA ASP A 102 1.40 -16.77 -28.41
C ASP A 102 1.19 -18.19 -27.85
N GLY A 103 0.40 -18.98 -28.60
CA GLY A 103 0.59 -20.43 -28.64
C GLY A 103 -0.60 -21.32 -29.04
N HIS A 104 -1.44 -20.97 -30.02
CA HIS A 104 -2.30 -21.98 -30.68
C HIS A 104 -2.08 -21.96 -32.20
N VAL A 105 -1.08 -22.71 -32.65
CA VAL A 105 -1.07 -23.26 -34.01
C VAL A 105 -1.62 -24.67 -33.90
N GLU A 106 -2.91 -24.81 -34.17
CA GLU A 106 -3.53 -26.13 -34.34
C GLU A 106 -3.16 -26.66 -35.72
N ALA A 107 -2.04 -27.37 -35.78
CA ALA A 107 -1.69 -28.20 -36.92
C ALA A 107 -2.01 -29.65 -36.60
N LYS A 108 -3.22 -30.10 -36.94
CA LYS A 108 -3.47 -31.48 -37.34
C LYS A 108 -4.90 -31.64 -37.85
N GLU A 109 -5.03 -32.04 -39.12
CA GLU A 109 -5.80 -33.25 -39.41
C GLU A 109 -5.18 -33.96 -40.62
N VAL A 110 -4.88 -35.23 -40.36
CA VAL A 110 -4.33 -36.22 -41.29
C VAL A 110 -5.53 -36.93 -41.87
N GLU A 111 -5.64 -37.01 -43.19
CA GLU A 111 -6.49 -38.03 -43.82
C GLU A 111 -5.73 -38.67 -44.98
N GLU A 112 -4.97 -39.72 -44.66
CA GLU A 112 -4.53 -40.71 -45.64
C GLU A 112 -5.13 -42.05 -45.23
N SER A 113 -6.25 -42.39 -45.87
CA SER A 113 -6.90 -43.70 -45.74
C SER A 113 -6.70 -44.50 -47.03
N LYS A 114 -5.83 -45.51 -46.89
CA LYS A 114 -6.05 -46.91 -47.29
C LYS A 114 -6.02 -47.27 -48.79
N ALA A 115 -4.89 -47.90 -49.14
CA ALA A 115 -4.75 -49.20 -49.80
C ALA A 115 -5.80 -49.65 -50.83
N GLU A 116 -5.34 -49.85 -52.07
CA GLU A 116 -5.54 -51.09 -52.82
C GLU A 116 -4.29 -51.39 -53.67
#